data_AF-A0A2G9Q674-F1
#
_entry.id   AF-A0A2G9Q674-F1
#
_cell.length_a   1.000
_cell.length_b   1.000
_cell.length_c   1.000
_cell.angle_alpha   90.00
_cell.angle_beta   90.00
_cell.angle_gamma   90.00
#
_symmetry.space_group_name_H-M   'P 1'
#
loop_
_entity.id
_entity.type
_entity.pdbx_description
1 polymer ?
#
loop_
_entity_poly.entity_id
_entity_poly.type
_entity_poly.pdbx_seq_one_letter_code
_entity_poly.pdbx_strand_id
1 'polypeptide(L)'
;IIIGEKRHRQQSKDPRTPPSHQPEADITPSPSPRPRPPDELEEGEVEEVCDISTPPSDVLVVEGQAAEPFSTDSAQRFIGQIMVWNG
;
A
#
# COMPACT_ATOMS: atom_id res chain seq x y z
N ILE A 1 47.89 -17.33 -11.04
CA ILE A 1 48.76 -16.14 -11.18
C ILE A 1 48.18 -15.07 -10.26
N ILE A 2 48.98 -14.53 -9.34
CA ILE A 2 48.59 -13.40 -8.48
C ILE A 2 49.21 -12.12 -9.07
N ILE A 3 48.56 -10.97 -8.86
CA ILE A 3 49.13 -9.67 -8.41
C ILE A 3 48.71 -8.46 -9.26
N GLY A 4 48.23 -7.43 -8.53
CA GLY A 4 48.11 -6.03 -8.98
C GLY A 4 46.73 -5.74 -9.57
N GLU A 5 45.96 -4.74 -9.16
CA GLU A 5 46.38 -3.37 -8.89
C GLU A 5 45.42 -2.70 -7.89
N LYS A 6 45.98 -1.84 -7.03
CA LYS A 6 45.22 -0.84 -6.27
C LYS A 6 45.79 0.53 -6.66
N ARG A 7 44.92 1.50 -6.98
CA ARG A 7 45.04 2.97 -6.69
C ARG A 7 43.80 3.67 -7.29
N HIS A 8 42.83 4.07 -6.46
CA HIS A 8 42.66 5.41 -5.87
C HIS A 8 42.48 6.54 -6.90
N ARG A 9 41.26 7.07 -7.03
CA ARG A 9 41.01 8.53 -7.06
C ARG A 9 39.61 8.89 -6.57
N GLN A 10 39.59 10.06 -5.94
CA GLN A 10 38.51 10.71 -5.21
C GLN A 10 37.30 11.08 -6.08
N GLN A 11 36.12 10.97 -5.44
CA GLN A 11 34.90 11.79 -5.53
C GLN A 11 34.52 12.45 -6.88
N SER A 12 33.41 11.99 -7.46
CA SER A 12 32.55 12.83 -8.31
C SER A 12 31.12 12.82 -7.74
N LYS A 13 30.59 14.01 -7.43
CA LYS A 13 29.20 14.17 -6.97
C LYS A 13 28.25 13.88 -8.14
N ASP A 14 27.23 13.06 -7.92
CA ASP A 14 26.28 12.61 -8.96
C ASP A 14 25.39 13.78 -9.43
N PRO A 15 25.50 14.24 -10.69
CA PRO A 15 24.66 15.31 -11.24
C PRO A 15 23.19 14.93 -11.36
N ARG A 16 22.84 13.63 -11.20
CA ARG A 16 21.48 13.13 -11.33
C ARG A 16 20.66 13.25 -10.04
N THR A 17 21.23 13.80 -8.98
CA THR A 17 20.48 14.11 -7.75
C THR A 17 19.46 15.20 -8.05
N PRO A 18 18.14 14.92 -8.07
CA PRO A 18 17.14 15.95 -8.31
C PRO A 18 17.12 16.94 -7.13
N PRO A 19 16.78 18.22 -7.35
CA PRO A 19 16.61 19.16 -6.25
C PRO A 19 15.49 18.68 -5.33
N SER A 20 15.71 18.81 -4.02
CA SER A 20 14.69 18.54 -3.00
C SER A 20 13.50 19.48 -3.22
N HIS A 21 12.35 18.93 -3.59
CA HIS A 21 11.09 19.67 -3.60
C HIS A 21 10.71 20.00 -2.15
N GLN A 22 10.71 21.29 -1.79
CA GLN A 22 9.97 21.73 -0.62
C GLN A 22 8.47 21.58 -0.93
N PRO A 23 7.65 21.08 0.00
CA PRO A 23 6.20 21.18 -0.15
C PRO A 23 5.78 22.62 0.18
N GLU A 24 5.60 23.45 -0.85
CA GLU A 24 4.72 24.62 -0.72
C GLU A 24 3.28 24.14 -0.71
N ALA A 25 2.78 23.90 0.49
CA ALA A 25 1.36 23.88 0.77
C ALA A 25 1.14 24.45 2.16
N ASP A 26 1.15 25.78 2.26
CA ASP A 26 0.38 26.45 3.31
C ASP A 26 -1.11 26.28 2.97
N ILE A 27 -1.59 25.05 3.13
CA ILE A 27 -3.00 24.77 3.26
C ILE A 27 -3.39 25.23 4.66
N THR A 28 -3.68 26.52 4.80
CA THR A 28 -4.49 26.97 5.93
C THR A 28 -5.87 26.34 5.72
N PRO A 29 -6.31 25.38 6.54
CA PRO A 29 -7.67 24.89 6.41
C PRO A 29 -8.60 26.05 6.80
N SER A 30 -9.46 26.47 5.88
CA SER A 30 -10.59 27.33 6.22
C SER A 30 -11.30 26.74 7.44
N PRO A 31 -11.67 27.53 8.48
CA PRO A 31 -12.35 27.01 9.65
C PRO A 31 -13.77 26.66 9.24
N SER A 32 -13.94 25.51 8.60
CA SER A 32 -15.24 24.91 8.42
C SER A 32 -15.83 24.70 9.81
N PRO A 33 -17.10 25.05 10.06
CA PRO A 33 -17.71 24.78 11.35
C PRO A 33 -17.66 23.27 11.55
N ARG A 34 -16.86 22.82 12.52
CA ARG A 34 -16.86 21.41 12.91
C ARG A 34 -18.30 21.05 13.29
N PRO A 35 -18.85 19.94 12.78
CA PRO A 35 -20.13 19.45 13.28
C PRO A 35 -20.03 19.36 14.81
N ARG A 36 -21.01 19.97 15.50
CA ARG A 36 -21.09 19.82 16.96
C ARG A 36 -21.15 18.32 17.26
N PRO A 37 -20.41 17.81 18.26
CA PRO A 37 -20.59 16.45 18.72
C PRO A 37 -22.09 16.28 19.02
N PRO A 38 -22.73 15.16 18.61
CA PRO A 38 -24.09 14.91 19.02
C PRO A 38 -24.16 14.99 20.56
N ASP A 39 -25.11 15.77 21.07
CA ASP A 39 -25.42 15.77 22.50
C ASP A 39 -25.75 14.32 22.90
N GLU A 40 -25.23 13.93 24.06
CA GLU A 40 -25.15 12.57 24.61
C GLU A 40 -26.21 11.63 24.04
N LEU A 41 -25.76 10.65 23.25
CA LEU A 41 -26.62 9.60 22.73
C LEU A 41 -27.28 8.88 23.90
N GLU A 42 -28.61 8.74 23.88
CA GLU A 42 -29.34 7.92 24.86
C GLU A 42 -28.77 6.50 24.80
N GLU A 43 -28.17 6.04 25.91
CA GLU A 43 -27.70 4.66 26.04
C GLU A 43 -28.92 3.74 26.03
N GLY A 44 -29.32 3.28 24.85
CA GLY A 44 -30.33 2.25 24.69
C GLY A 44 -29.84 0.94 25.31
N GLU A 45 -30.73 0.24 25.99
CA GLU A 45 -30.49 -1.12 26.48
C GLU A 45 -30.06 -2.01 25.31
N VAL A 46 -28.85 -2.56 25.38
CA VAL A 46 -28.35 -3.54 24.40
C VAL A 46 -28.64 -4.94 24.93
N GLU A 47 -29.26 -5.78 24.11
CA GLU A 47 -29.49 -7.18 24.45
C GLU A 47 -28.15 -7.92 24.52
N GLU A 48 -27.99 -8.76 25.54
CA GLU A 48 -26.79 -9.56 25.72
C GLU A 48 -26.64 -10.50 24.51
N VAL A 49 -25.53 -10.34 23.77
CA VAL A 49 -25.20 -11.25 22.68
C VAL A 49 -24.84 -12.60 23.31
N CYS A 50 -25.74 -13.57 23.19
CA CYS A 50 -25.48 -14.96 23.52
C CYS A 50 -24.26 -15.49 22.77
N ASP A 51 -23.54 -16.44 23.37
CA ASP A 51 -22.43 -17.14 22.73
C ASP A 51 -22.92 -17.83 21.45
N ILE A 52 -22.58 -17.23 20.30
CA ILE A 52 -22.76 -17.83 18.98
C ILE A 52 -21.73 -18.94 18.82
N SER A 53 -22.03 -20.13 19.36
CA SER A 53 -21.25 -21.32 19.06
C SER A 53 -21.56 -21.75 17.63
N THR A 54 -20.56 -21.71 16.75
CA THR A 54 -20.64 -22.41 15.46
C THR A 54 -20.06 -23.81 15.67
N PRO A 55 -20.88 -24.88 15.61
CA PRO A 55 -20.38 -26.24 15.68
C PRO A 55 -19.25 -26.47 14.67
N PRO A 56 -18.22 -27.26 14.99
CA PRO A 56 -17.16 -27.58 14.02
C PRO A 56 -17.67 -28.24 12.74
N SER A 57 -18.85 -28.88 12.78
CA SER A 57 -19.54 -29.44 11.62
C SER A 57 -20.01 -28.39 10.62
N ASP A 58 -20.19 -27.15 11.07
CA ASP A 58 -20.78 -26.06 10.29
C ASP A 58 -19.69 -25.20 9.62
N VAL A 59 -18.42 -25.51 9.90
CA VAL A 59 -17.26 -24.88 9.26
C VAL A 59 -16.78 -25.76 8.11
N LEU A 60 -16.99 -25.30 6.88
CA LEU A 60 -16.34 -25.91 5.71
C LEU A 60 -14.90 -25.43 5.64
N VAL A 61 -13.94 -26.35 5.79
CA VAL A 61 -12.53 -26.07 5.54
C VAL A 61 -12.35 -25.89 4.03
N VAL A 62 -12.21 -24.65 3.58
CA VAL A 62 -11.79 -24.35 2.21
C VAL A 62 -10.28 -24.48 2.16
N GLU A 63 -9.79 -25.55 1.54
CA GLU A 63 -8.38 -25.63 1.15
C GLU A 63 -8.08 -24.45 0.23
N GLY A 64 -7.06 -23.67 0.58
CA GLY A 64 -6.71 -22.47 -0.17
C GLY A 64 -6.47 -22.82 -1.63
N GLN A 65 -7.34 -22.34 -2.52
CA GLN A 65 -7.19 -22.62 -3.93
C GLN A 65 -5.93 -21.92 -4.42
N ALA A 66 -4.92 -22.70 -4.80
CA ALA A 66 -3.76 -22.18 -5.49
C ALA A 66 -4.25 -21.65 -6.84
N ALA A 67 -4.52 -20.35 -6.90
CA ALA A 67 -4.67 -19.66 -8.17
C ALA A 67 -3.36 -19.85 -8.95
N GLU A 68 -3.46 -20.08 -10.25
CA GLU A 68 -2.27 -20.13 -11.08
C GLU A 68 -1.50 -18.81 -10.89
N PRO A 69 -0.21 -18.85 -10.54
CA PRO A 69 0.56 -17.65 -10.37
C PRO A 69 0.66 -16.91 -11.70
N PHE A 70 0.74 -15.58 -11.63
CA PHE A 70 0.86 -14.76 -12.83
C PHE A 70 2.17 -15.09 -13.58
N SER A 71 2.04 -15.51 -14.83
CA SER A 71 3.16 -15.93 -15.67
C SER A 71 3.97 -14.74 -16.20
N THR A 72 5.23 -14.99 -16.55
CA THR A 72 6.08 -14.02 -17.26
C THR A 72 5.46 -13.61 -18.60
N ASP A 73 4.82 -14.55 -19.31
CA ASP A 73 4.16 -14.25 -20.59
C ASP A 73 2.99 -13.27 -20.40
N SER A 74 2.14 -13.51 -19.40
CA SER A 74 1.05 -12.59 -19.05
C SER A 74 1.57 -11.22 -18.60
N ALA A 75 2.71 -11.17 -17.90
CA ALA A 75 3.34 -9.92 -17.52
C ALA A 75 3.84 -9.12 -18.72
N GLN A 76 4.55 -9.78 -19.64
CA GLN A 76 5.05 -9.14 -20.85
C GLN A 76 3.92 -8.62 -21.74
N ARG A 77 2.86 -9.41 -21.89
CA ARG A 77 1.66 -8.99 -22.63
C ARG A 77 1.02 -7.76 -21.99
N PHE A 78 0.86 -7.75 -20.67
CA PHE A 78 0.28 -6.61 -19.95
C PHE A 78 1.12 -5.34 -20.10
N ILE A 79 2.45 -5.45 -19.97
CA ILE A 79 3.38 -4.35 -20.22
C ILE A 79 3.21 -3.80 -21.64
N GLY A 80 3.09 -4.68 -22.64
CA GLY A 80 2.83 -4.28 -24.02
C GLY A 80 1.52 -3.50 -24.19
N GLN A 81 0.43 -3.91 -23.51
CA GLN A 81 -0.84 -3.19 -23.55
C GLN A 81 -0.72 -1.78 -22.97
N ILE A 82 0.00 -1.62 -21.85
CA ILE A 82 0.25 -0.31 -21.24
C ILE A 82 1.06 0.58 -22.18
N MET A 83 2.10 0.03 -22.81
CA MET A 83 2.96 0.80 -23.72
C MET A 83 2.20 1.33 -24.94
N VAL A 84 1.30 0.52 -25.52
CA VAL A 84 0.47 0.94 -26.67
C VAL A 84 -0.55 2.01 -26.26
N TRP A 85 -1.10 1.94 -25.04
CA TRP A 85 -2.09 2.90 -24.56
C TRP A 85 -1.50 4.31 -24.37
N ASN A 86 -0.22 4.43 -24.03
CA ASN A 86 0.46 5.71 -23.76
C ASN A 86 1.07 6.38 -25.00
N GLY A 87 0.76 5.89 -26.21
CA GLY A 87 1.28 6.39 -27.49
C GLY A 87 0.33 7.32 -28.24
#